data_AF-A0A8B6FHV3-F1
#
_entry.id   AF-A0A8B6FHV3-F1
#
_cell.length_a   1.000
_cell.length_b   1.000
_cell.length_c   1.000
_cell.angle_alpha   90.00
_cell.angle_beta   90.00
_cell.angle_gamma   90.00
#
_symmetry.space_group_name_H-M   'P 1'
#
loop_
_entity.id
_entity.type
_entity.pdbx_description
1 polymer ?
#
loop_
_entity_poly.entity_id
_entity_poly.type
_entity_poly.pdbx_seq_one_letter_code
_entity_poly.pdbx_strand_id
1 'polypeptide(L)'
;MAPKNVTQNDEIRLWKMQSRTQRKKKVSKTTPRYAFRLGETVRISKLRYVFDREYDERWTMEYFIVADRGKRQGLPYFVLKDTMGFVIQGTFQSGELSKVTITDDTVYRIEKVLRKRRGKVYVKWMGWPSKFNSWIPQTMLKNYKSP
;
A
#
# COMPACT_ATOMS: atom_id res chain seq x y z
N MET A 1 19.40 7.81 45.13
CA MET A 1 19.66 6.83 46.21
C MET A 1 20.46 5.70 45.60
N ALA A 2 21.50 5.21 46.27
CA ALA A 2 22.20 4.01 45.81
C ALA A 2 21.27 2.79 45.97
N PRO A 3 21.34 1.76 45.08
CA PRO A 3 20.42 0.62 45.10
C PRO A 3 20.37 -0.09 46.47
N LYS A 4 21.50 -0.12 47.17
CA LYS A 4 21.65 -0.74 48.49
C LYS A 4 20.87 -0.06 49.64
N ASN A 5 20.37 1.16 49.44
CA ASN A 5 19.72 1.96 50.49
C ASN A 5 18.21 2.17 50.23
N VAL A 6 17.58 1.32 49.41
CA VAL A 6 16.14 1.41 49.11
C VAL A 6 15.37 0.50 50.06
N THR A 7 14.42 1.07 50.80
CA THR A 7 13.51 0.32 51.68
C THR A 7 12.09 0.25 51.08
N GLN A 8 11.25 -0.66 51.58
CA GLN A 8 9.88 -0.86 51.09
C GLN A 8 9.02 0.42 51.17
N ASN A 9 9.27 1.28 52.17
CA ASN A 9 8.59 2.57 52.32
C ASN A 9 8.99 3.60 51.24
N ASP A 10 10.13 3.40 50.56
CA ASP A 10 10.59 4.27 49.47
C ASP A 10 9.95 3.92 48.12
N GLU A 11 9.30 2.77 48.00
CA GLU A 11 8.74 2.26 46.73
C GLU A 11 7.75 3.24 46.10
N ILE A 12 6.81 3.78 46.89
CA ILE A 12 5.80 4.73 46.40
C ILE A 12 6.47 6.03 45.91
N ARG A 13 7.50 6.48 46.60
CA ARG A 13 8.25 7.69 46.24
C ARG A 13 9.07 7.47 44.98
N LEU A 14 9.74 6.33 44.86
CA LEU A 14 10.52 5.93 43.69
C LEU A 14 9.62 5.72 42.47
N TRP A 15 8.46 5.10 42.65
CA TRP A 15 7.45 4.93 41.61
C TRP A 15 6.91 6.28 41.12
N LYS A 16 6.60 7.21 42.05
CA LYS A 16 6.21 8.59 41.72
C LYS A 16 7.34 9.36 41.02
N MET A 17 8.60 9.11 41.37
CA MET A 17 9.75 9.77 40.77
C MET A 17 10.01 9.26 39.34
N GLN A 18 9.87 7.95 39.12
CA GLN A 18 9.97 7.29 37.81
C GLN A 18 8.81 7.70 36.88
N SER A 19 7.60 7.83 37.42
CA SER A 19 6.44 8.31 36.64
C SER A 19 6.46 9.82 36.39
N ARG A 20 7.15 10.62 37.22
CA ARG A 20 7.41 12.06 36.96
C ARG A 20 8.50 12.31 35.93
N THR A 21 9.51 11.43 35.82
CA THR A 21 10.51 11.48 34.74
C THR A 21 9.93 11.01 33.40
N GLN A 22 8.84 10.23 33.41
CA GLN A 22 7.90 10.14 32.29
C GLN A 22 7.10 11.45 32.13
N ARG A 23 7.78 12.60 32.10
CA ARG A 23 7.18 13.84 31.61
C ARG A 23 6.58 13.51 30.25
N LYS A 24 5.24 13.56 30.14
CA LYS A 24 4.56 13.54 28.85
C LYS A 24 5.25 14.60 28.00
N LYS A 25 6.08 14.19 27.03
CA LYS A 25 6.63 15.12 26.04
C LYS A 25 5.41 15.86 25.50
N LYS A 26 5.42 17.19 25.56
CA LYS A 26 4.40 17.98 24.85
C LYS A 26 4.51 17.57 23.40
N VAL A 27 3.63 16.68 22.96
CA VAL A 27 3.54 16.29 21.56
C VAL A 27 3.12 17.57 20.86
N SER A 28 4.03 18.18 20.10
CA SER A 28 3.65 19.29 19.24
C SER A 28 2.45 18.81 18.42
N LYS A 29 1.43 19.66 18.27
CA LYS A 29 0.26 19.37 17.42
C LYS A 29 0.67 19.40 15.94
N THR A 30 1.74 18.71 15.55
CA THR A 30 1.98 18.39 14.15
C THR A 30 0.93 17.37 13.75
N THR A 31 0.10 17.74 12.77
CA THR A 31 -0.82 16.81 12.13
C THR A 31 -0.06 15.52 11.83
N PRO A 32 -0.54 14.36 12.29
CA PRO A 32 0.18 13.13 12.07
C PRO A 32 0.38 12.90 10.58
N ARG A 33 1.65 12.72 10.17
CA ARG A 33 2.01 12.60 8.77
C ARG A 33 1.62 11.22 8.26
N TYR A 34 0.50 11.14 7.55
CA TYR A 34 0.16 9.97 6.74
C TYR A 34 1.12 9.87 5.56
N ALA A 35 1.54 8.66 5.21
CA ALA A 35 2.38 8.41 4.04
C ALA A 35 1.67 8.77 2.74
N PHE A 36 0.34 8.56 2.69
CA PHE A 36 -0.49 8.80 1.51
C PHE A 36 -1.64 9.77 1.79
N ARG A 37 -2.03 10.53 0.77
CA ARG A 37 -3.17 11.46 0.76
C ARG A 37 -4.42 10.77 0.20
N LEU A 38 -5.58 11.29 0.57
CA LEU A 38 -6.84 10.86 -0.03
C LEU A 38 -6.80 11.14 -1.54
N GLY A 39 -7.28 10.20 -2.33
CA GLY A 39 -7.26 10.28 -3.79
C GLY A 39 -5.93 9.91 -4.44
N GLU A 40 -4.87 9.62 -3.69
CA GLU A 40 -3.61 9.15 -4.31
C GLU A 40 -3.76 7.73 -4.87
N THR A 41 -3.14 7.51 -6.03
CA THR A 41 -3.06 6.20 -6.67
C THR A 41 -1.89 5.40 -6.10
N VAL A 42 -2.18 4.16 -5.71
CA VAL A 42 -1.25 3.24 -5.08
C VAL A 42 -1.36 1.83 -5.66
N ARG A 43 -0.32 1.02 -5.44
CA ARG A 43 -0.31 -0.44 -5.60
C ARG A 43 -0.20 -1.11 -4.24
N ILE A 44 -0.65 -2.35 -4.17
CA ILE A 44 -0.60 -3.19 -2.95
C ILE A 44 0.57 -4.17 -3.09
N SER A 45 1.27 -4.46 -2.00
CA SER A 45 2.31 -5.49 -1.98
C SER A 45 1.73 -6.88 -2.22
N LYS A 46 2.40 -7.73 -3.01
CA LYS A 46 2.04 -9.15 -3.12
C LYS A 46 2.47 -9.90 -1.87
N LEU A 47 1.69 -10.93 -1.50
CA LEU A 47 2.09 -11.88 -0.48
C LEU A 47 3.26 -12.71 -0.99
N ARG A 48 4.33 -12.84 -0.18
CA ARG A 48 5.49 -13.65 -0.53
C ARG A 48 5.26 -15.13 -0.24
N TYR A 49 5.66 -15.99 -1.17
CA TYR A 49 5.74 -17.43 -0.98
C TYR A 49 7.19 -17.90 -0.86
N VAL A 50 7.40 -19.11 -0.31
CA VAL A 50 8.73 -19.69 -0.06
C VAL A 50 9.58 -19.81 -1.33
N PHE A 51 8.93 -19.97 -2.48
CA PHE A 51 9.58 -20.13 -3.79
C PHE A 51 9.69 -18.84 -4.60
N ASP A 52 9.26 -17.70 -4.05
CA ASP A 52 9.41 -16.41 -4.72
C ASP A 52 10.88 -16.02 -4.81
N ARG A 53 11.30 -15.72 -6.04
CA ARG A 53 12.66 -15.31 -6.34
C ARG A 53 12.79 -13.81 -6.21
N GLU A 54 14.02 -13.33 -6.04
CA GLU A 54 14.30 -11.90 -5.83
C GLU A 54 13.88 -11.03 -7.02
N TYR A 55 13.83 -11.60 -8.23
CA TYR A 55 13.39 -10.90 -9.44
C TYR A 55 11.86 -10.86 -9.61
N ASP A 56 11.09 -11.55 -8.76
CA ASP A 56 9.64 -11.54 -8.84
C ASP A 56 9.06 -10.19 -8.38
N GLU A 57 8.02 -9.74 -9.07
CA GLU A 57 7.40 -8.45 -8.80
C GLU A 57 6.73 -8.40 -7.42
N ARG A 58 7.24 -7.54 -6.55
CA ARG A 58 6.74 -7.35 -5.17
C ARG A 58 5.40 -6.63 -5.05
N TRP A 59 4.95 -5.98 -6.12
CA TRP A 59 3.74 -5.15 -6.13
C TRP A 59 2.71 -5.73 -7.10
N THR A 60 1.43 -5.62 -6.77
CA THR A 60 0.34 -5.93 -7.70
C THR A 60 0.38 -5.00 -8.91
N MET A 61 -0.17 -5.45 -10.04
CA MET A 61 -0.26 -4.62 -11.24
C MET A 61 -1.44 -3.64 -11.18
N GLU A 62 -2.54 -4.07 -10.55
CA GLU A 62 -3.76 -3.27 -10.37
C GLU A 62 -3.52 -2.02 -9.54
N TYR A 63 -4.21 -0.94 -9.92
CA TYR A 63 -4.16 0.34 -9.23
C TYR A 63 -5.34 0.51 -8.29
N PHE A 64 -5.07 1.12 -7.15
CA PHE A 64 -6.05 1.47 -6.15
C PHE A 64 -5.94 2.94 -5.78
N ILE A 65 -7.04 3.49 -5.28
CA ILE A 65 -7.13 4.87 -4.84
C ILE A 65 -7.33 4.87 -3.33
N VAL A 66 -6.58 5.71 -2.63
CA VAL A 66 -6.78 5.92 -1.19
C VAL A 66 -8.15 6.59 -0.97
N ALA A 67 -9.09 5.81 -0.44
CA ALA A 67 -10.46 6.26 -0.20
C ALA A 67 -10.61 6.93 1.17
N ASP A 68 -9.98 6.33 2.19
CA ASP A 68 -9.98 6.86 3.56
C ASP A 68 -8.67 6.51 4.28
N ARG A 69 -8.40 7.16 5.40
CA ARG A 69 -7.24 6.90 6.25
C ARG A 69 -7.53 7.23 7.71
N GLY A 70 -7.03 6.39 8.61
CA GLY A 70 -7.25 6.55 10.04
C GLY A 70 -6.07 6.07 10.85
N LYS A 71 -6.26 5.99 12.17
CA LYS A 71 -5.27 5.44 13.09
C LYS A 71 -5.89 4.46 14.05
N ARG A 72 -5.18 3.37 14.30
CA ARG A 72 -5.51 2.39 15.35
C ARG A 72 -4.29 2.21 16.23
N GLN A 73 -4.42 2.47 17.52
CA GLN A 73 -3.31 2.40 18.49
C GLN A 73 -2.06 3.22 18.06
N GLY A 74 -2.28 4.34 17.37
CA GLY A 74 -1.20 5.20 16.87
C GLY A 74 -0.65 4.83 15.49
N LEU A 75 -0.89 3.59 15.00
CA LEU A 75 -0.48 3.16 13.67
C LEU A 75 -1.45 3.64 12.58
N PRO A 76 -0.95 4.20 11.46
CA PRO A 76 -1.79 4.62 10.34
C PRO A 76 -2.32 3.40 9.56
N TYR A 77 -3.58 3.48 9.16
CA TYR A 77 -4.18 2.55 8.21
C TYR A 77 -4.88 3.30 7.08
N PHE A 78 -5.06 2.63 5.95
CA PHE A 78 -5.68 3.16 4.74
C PHE A 78 -6.79 2.22 4.26
N VAL A 79 -7.90 2.81 3.85
CA VAL A 79 -8.96 2.12 3.12
C VAL A 79 -8.79 2.46 1.65
N LEU A 80 -8.85 1.45 0.80
CA LEU A 80 -8.65 1.61 -0.63
C LEU A 80 -9.95 1.34 -1.38
N LYS A 81 -10.05 1.93 -2.57
CA LYS A 81 -11.04 1.58 -3.58
C LYS A 81 -10.36 1.31 -4.90
N ASP A 82 -10.96 0.47 -5.72
CA ASP A 82 -10.57 0.29 -7.10
C ASP A 82 -10.81 1.59 -7.90
N THR A 83 -10.15 1.71 -9.04
CA THR A 83 -10.38 2.67 -10.13
C THR A 83 -11.85 2.79 -10.55
N MET A 84 -12.65 1.71 -10.43
CA MET A 84 -14.10 1.73 -10.67
C MET A 84 -14.92 2.31 -9.50
N GLY A 85 -14.28 2.68 -8.39
CA GLY A 85 -14.93 3.27 -7.22
C GLY A 85 -15.36 2.28 -6.13
N PHE A 86 -15.25 0.97 -6.37
CA PHE A 86 -15.60 -0.06 -5.38
C PHE A 86 -14.57 -0.13 -4.26
N VAL A 87 -15.01 0.02 -3.01
CA VAL A 87 -14.15 -0.13 -1.83
C VAL A 87 -13.72 -1.59 -1.70
N ILE A 88 -12.42 -1.81 -1.53
CA ILE A 88 -11.89 -3.17 -1.30
C ILE A 88 -11.98 -3.52 0.18
N GLN A 89 -12.18 -4.80 0.47
CA GLN A 89 -12.33 -5.27 1.84
C GLN A 89 -11.01 -5.19 2.61
N GLY A 90 -11.07 -4.63 3.82
CA GLY A 90 -9.93 -4.55 4.75
C GLY A 90 -9.27 -3.18 4.80
N THR A 91 -8.15 -3.12 5.52
CA THR A 91 -7.34 -1.91 5.72
C THR A 91 -5.88 -2.24 5.54
N PHE A 92 -5.12 -1.31 4.96
CA PHE A 92 -3.72 -1.49 4.61
C PHE A 92 -2.83 -0.59 5.45
N GLN A 93 -1.63 -1.06 5.77
CA GLN A 93 -0.60 -0.25 6.41
C GLN A 93 0.25 0.47 5.37
N SER A 94 1.00 1.50 5.79
CA SER A 94 1.86 2.26 4.87
C SER A 94 2.87 1.40 4.12
N GLY A 95 3.40 0.35 4.75
CA GLY A 95 4.41 -0.54 4.14
C GLY A 95 3.87 -1.50 3.08
N GLU A 96 2.56 -1.70 3.05
CA GLU A 96 1.87 -2.55 2.08
C GLU A 96 1.47 -1.77 0.83
N LEU A 97 1.76 -0.47 0.78
CA LEU A 97 1.34 0.44 -0.26
C LEU A 97 2.55 1.11 -0.92
N SER A 98 2.48 1.25 -2.25
CA SER A 98 3.46 2.02 -3.03
C SER A 98 2.74 3.04 -3.90
N LYS A 99 3.21 4.28 -3.87
CA LYS A 99 2.66 5.35 -4.71
C LYS A 99 2.97 5.06 -6.17
N VAL A 100 1.98 5.29 -7.03
CA VAL A 100 2.13 5.18 -8.48
C VAL A 100 1.82 6.50 -9.14
N THR A 101 2.66 6.90 -10.08
CA THR A 101 2.39 7.98 -11.03
C THR A 101 2.05 7.35 -12.38
N ILE A 102 0.85 7.64 -12.88
CA ILE A 102 0.40 7.17 -14.20
C ILE A 102 0.53 8.35 -15.16
N THR A 103 1.30 8.17 -16.23
CA THR A 103 1.43 9.11 -17.34
C THR A 103 0.88 8.49 -18.62
N ASP A 104 0.69 9.30 -19.67
CA ASP A 104 0.23 8.82 -20.98
C ASP A 104 1.22 7.81 -21.63
N ASP A 105 2.49 7.85 -21.21
CA ASP A 105 3.54 6.93 -21.65
C ASP A 105 3.59 5.61 -20.86
N THR A 106 2.69 5.41 -19.89
CA THR A 106 2.69 4.20 -19.06
C THR A 106 2.42 2.96 -19.90
N VAL A 107 3.37 2.03 -19.93
CA VAL A 107 3.25 0.78 -20.69
C VAL A 107 2.68 -0.34 -19.83
N TYR A 108 1.67 -1.03 -20.37
CA TYR A 108 1.04 -2.19 -19.74
C TYR A 108 1.43 -3.47 -20.47
N ARG A 109 1.76 -4.52 -19.70
CA ARG A 109 2.08 -5.84 -20.26
C ARG A 109 0.80 -6.59 -20.60
N ILE A 110 0.78 -7.24 -21.76
CA ILE A 110 -0.33 -8.08 -22.20
C ILE A 110 -0.01 -9.52 -21.79
N GLU A 111 -0.93 -10.15 -21.07
CA GLU A 111 -0.89 -11.57 -20.76
C GLU A 111 -1.24 -12.39 -22.00
N LYS A 112 -2.36 -12.04 -22.65
CA LYS A 112 -2.89 -12.78 -23.80
C LYS A 112 -3.76 -11.90 -24.69
N VAL A 113 -3.64 -12.07 -26.00
CA VAL A 113 -4.65 -11.57 -26.95
C VAL A 113 -5.78 -12.60 -27.02
N LEU A 114 -6.97 -12.19 -26.59
CA LEU A 114 -8.16 -13.04 -26.52
C LEU A 114 -8.92 -13.08 -27.85
N ARG A 115 -9.00 -11.95 -28.56
CA ARG A 115 -9.70 -11.83 -29.86
C ARG A 115 -9.01 -10.80 -30.76
N LYS A 116 -9.19 -10.92 -32.07
CA LYS A 116 -8.73 -9.94 -33.07
C LYS A 116 -9.89 -9.57 -33.99
N ARG A 117 -10.05 -8.28 -34.31
CA ARG A 117 -11.07 -7.78 -35.24
C ARG A 117 -10.63 -6.46 -35.87
N ARG A 118 -10.59 -6.39 -37.20
CA ARG A 118 -10.41 -5.15 -38.02
C ARG A 118 -9.49 -4.10 -37.37
N GLY A 119 -8.19 -4.42 -37.27
CA GLY A 119 -7.18 -3.49 -36.74
C GLY A 119 -7.22 -3.25 -35.22
N LYS A 120 -8.07 -3.95 -34.47
CA LYS A 120 -8.13 -3.94 -33.01
C LYS A 120 -7.93 -5.33 -32.44
N VAL A 121 -7.42 -5.38 -31.21
CA VAL A 121 -7.21 -6.62 -30.45
C VAL A 121 -7.85 -6.50 -29.08
N TYR A 122 -8.50 -7.57 -28.62
CA TYR A 122 -9.06 -7.67 -27.27
C TYR A 122 -8.04 -8.36 -26.39
N VAL A 123 -7.54 -7.68 -25.37
CA VAL A 123 -6.40 -8.13 -24.58
C VAL A 123 -6.78 -8.43 -23.14
N LYS A 124 -6.13 -9.45 -22.59
CA LYS A 124 -6.00 -9.70 -21.15
C LYS A 124 -4.71 -9.04 -20.68
N TRP A 125 -4.81 -8.11 -19.75
CA TRP A 125 -3.66 -7.42 -19.18
C TRP A 125 -3.00 -8.27 -18.10
N MET A 126 -1.67 -8.32 -18.11
CA MET A 126 -0.86 -9.12 -17.18
C MET A 126 -1.09 -8.69 -15.74
N GLY A 127 -1.59 -9.60 -14.91
CA GLY A 127 -1.79 -9.35 -13.48
C GLY A 127 -2.99 -8.45 -13.15
N TRP A 128 -3.88 -8.18 -14.11
CA TRP A 128 -5.11 -7.42 -13.90
C TRP A 128 -6.35 -8.33 -13.95
N PRO A 129 -7.40 -8.06 -13.17
CA PRO A 129 -8.67 -8.78 -13.26
C PRO A 129 -9.32 -8.71 -14.65
N SER A 130 -10.07 -9.74 -15.05
CA SER A 130 -10.65 -9.83 -16.41
C SER A 130 -11.69 -8.74 -16.73
N LYS A 131 -12.23 -8.06 -15.71
CA LYS A 131 -13.10 -6.88 -15.89
C LYS A 131 -12.39 -5.71 -16.57
N PHE A 132 -11.05 -5.69 -16.58
CA PHE A 132 -10.25 -4.68 -17.26
C PHE A 132 -9.83 -5.06 -18.68
N ASN A 133 -10.24 -6.23 -19.17
CA ASN A 133 -9.97 -6.61 -20.55
C ASN A 133 -10.58 -5.59 -21.50
N SER A 134 -9.82 -5.16 -22.49
CA SER A 134 -10.23 -4.04 -23.33
C SER A 134 -9.81 -4.25 -24.78
N TRP A 135 -10.54 -3.60 -25.69
CA TRP A 135 -10.15 -3.48 -27.08
C TRP A 135 -9.14 -2.34 -27.23
N ILE A 136 -7.97 -2.63 -27.79
CA ILE A 136 -6.97 -1.63 -28.13
C ILE A 136 -6.65 -1.68 -29.63
N PRO A 137 -6.22 -0.55 -30.23
CA PRO A 137 -5.67 -0.54 -31.58
C PRO A 137 -4.48 -1.49 -31.68
N GLN A 138 -4.42 -2.27 -32.76
CA GLN A 138 -3.29 -3.18 -33.02
C GLN A 138 -1.96 -2.42 -33.15
N THR A 139 -2.00 -1.16 -33.58
CA THR A 139 -0.85 -0.25 -33.68
C THR A 139 -0.20 0.09 -32.34
N MET A 140 -0.91 -0.07 -31.22
CA MET A 140 -0.36 0.17 -29.88
C MET A 140 0.47 -1.00 -29.34
N LEU A 141 0.43 -2.17 -30.01
CA LEU A 141 1.21 -3.33 -29.58
C LEU A 141 2.70 -3.09 -29.85
N LYS A 142 3.50 -3.06 -28.77
CA LYS A 142 4.97 -3.03 -28.83
C LYS A 142 5.51 -4.41 -28.44
N ASN A 143 6.33 -5.01 -29.29
CA ASN A 143 7.04 -6.27 -29.03
C ASN A 143 6.15 -7.49 -28.64
N TYR A 144 4.87 -7.49 -29.00
CA TYR A 144 4.01 -8.66 -28.76
C TYR A 144 4.30 -9.75 -29.81
N LYS A 145 4.98 -10.81 -29.38
CA LYS A 145 5.08 -12.07 -30.14
C LYS A 145 3.96 -12.99 -29.65
N SER A 146 3.13 -13.49 -30.57
CA SER A 146 2.24 -14.60 -30.22
C SER A 146 3.12 -15.76 -29.76
N PRO A 147 2.79 -16.45 -28.65
CA PRO A 147 3.31 -17.79 -28.44
C PRO A 147 2.86 -18.69 -29.59
#